data_AF-C7NVS8-F1
#
_entry.id   AF-C7NVS8-F1
#
_cell.length_a   1.000
_cell.length_b   1.000
_cell.length_c   1.000
_cell.angle_alpha   90.00
_cell.angle_beta   90.00
_cell.angle_gamma   90.00
#
_symmetry.space_group_name_H-M   'P 1'
#
loop_
_entity.id
_entity.type
_entity.pdbx_description
1 polymer ?
#
loop_
_entity_poly.entity_id
_entity_poly.type
_entity_poly.pdbx_seq_one_letter_code
_entity_poly.pdbx_strand_id
1 'polypeptide(L)' 'MSHTIELSDELSERIEAHKEDDESYEAFIEELVSVYETEGAFLQEGYSE' A
#
# COMPACT_ATOMS: atom_id res chain seq x y z
N MET A 1 -1.41 -10.90 15.12
CA MET A 1 -2.00 -9.76 15.85
C MET A 1 -2.62 -8.86 14.79
N SER A 2 -3.86 -8.44 14.95
CA SER A 2 -4.50 -7.50 14.02
C SER A 2 -4.33 -6.07 14.53
N HIS A 3 -4.10 -5.13 13.62
CA HIS A 3 -4.02 -3.71 13.92
C HIS A 3 -5.17 -2.98 13.22
N THR A 4 -5.74 -1.99 13.90
CA THR A 4 -6.74 -1.11 13.30
C THR A 4 -6.05 0.14 12.77
N ILE A 5 -6.38 0.53 11.55
CA ILE A 5 -5.96 1.80 10.94
C ILE A 5 -7.20 2.64 10.63
N GLU A 6 -7.10 3.95 10.85
CA GLU A 6 -8.14 4.90 10.48
C GLU A 6 -7.75 5.54 9.14
N LEU A 7 -8.68 5.56 8.18
CA LEU A 7 -8.51 6.15 6.86
C LEU A 7 -9.52 7.28 6.69
N SER A 8 -9.15 8.32 5.95
CA SER A 8 -10.12 9.30 5.48
C SER A 8 -11.05 8.67 4.43
N ASP A 9 -12.29 9.16 4.33
CA ASP A 9 -13.21 8.76 3.26
C ASP A 9 -12.57 8.92 1.87
N GLU A 10 -11.84 10.02 1.63
CA GLU A 10 -11.16 10.24 0.34
C GLU A 10 -10.13 9.14 0.02
N LEU A 11 -9.44 8.61 1.03
CA LEU A 11 -8.48 7.53 0.84
C LEU A 11 -9.18 6.18 0.68
N SER A 12 -10.24 5.91 1.44
CA SER A 12 -10.99 4.66 1.30
C SER A 12 -11.65 4.56 -0.08
N GLU A 13 -12.27 5.64 -0.58
CA GLU A 13 -12.84 5.70 -1.93
C GLU A 13 -11.79 5.45 -3.01
N ARG A 14 -10.59 6.01 -2.84
CA ARG A 14 -9.48 5.76 -3.77
C ARG A 14 -9.04 4.31 -3.76
N ILE A 15 -8.96 3.67 -2.59
CA ILE A 15 -8.61 2.24 -2.49
C ILE A 15 -9.68 1.41 -3.18
N GLU A 16 -10.96 1.62 -2.88
CA GLU A 16 -12.07 0.88 -3.49
C GLU A 16 -12.10 1.01 -5.02
N ALA A 17 -11.67 2.15 -5.56
CA ALA A 17 -11.59 2.36 -7.01
C ALA A 17 -10.40 1.64 -7.70
N HIS A 18 -9.35 1.28 -6.96
CA HIS A 18 -8.14 0.64 -7.51
C HIS A 18 -8.02 -0.84 -7.16
N LYS A 19 -8.70 -1.27 -6.12
CA LYS A 19 -8.77 -2.65 -5.65
C LYS A 19 -9.53 -3.52 -6.66
N GLU A 20 -9.12 -4.78 -6.83
CA GLU A 20 -9.84 -5.73 -7.68
C GLU A 20 -11.18 -6.15 -7.06
N ASP A 21 -12.11 -6.65 -7.90
CA ASP A 21 -13.37 -7.22 -7.42
C ASP A 21 -13.09 -8.40 -6.47
N ASP A 22 -13.69 -8.37 -5.28
CA ASP A 22 -13.50 -9.34 -4.18
C ASP A 22 -12.14 -9.24 -3.42
N GLU A 23 -11.24 -8.35 -3.83
CA GLU A 23 -10.00 -8.13 -3.09
C GLU A 23 -10.26 -7.44 -1.74
N SER A 24 -9.43 -7.74 -0.74
CA SER A 24 -9.51 -7.13 0.59
C SER A 24 -8.57 -5.93 0.72
N TYR A 25 -8.89 -4.98 1.60
CA TYR A 25 -8.00 -3.85 1.91
C TYR A 25 -6.60 -4.30 2.34
N GLU A 26 -6.50 -5.41 3.09
CA GLU A 26 -5.23 -5.99 3.50
C GLU A 26 -4.38 -6.41 2.29
N ALA A 27 -4.96 -7.16 1.35
CA ALA A 27 -4.28 -7.63 0.14
C ALA A 27 -3.81 -6.47 -0.75
N PHE A 28 -4.66 -5.46 -0.95
CA PHE A 28 -4.29 -4.26 -1.71
C PHE A 28 -3.13 -3.50 -1.05
N ILE A 29 -3.14 -3.36 0.27
CA ILE A 29 -2.05 -2.70 1.01
C ILE A 29 -0.76 -3.53 0.94
N GLU A 30 -0.84 -4.86 1.03
CA GLU A 30 0.31 -5.76 0.86
C GLU A 30 0.92 -5.64 -0.54
N GLU A 31 0.10 -5.55 -1.58
CA GLU A 31 0.57 -5.28 -2.95
C GLU A 31 1.33 -3.96 -3.01
N LEU A 32 0.74 -2.87 -2.51
CA LEU A 32 1.39 -1.56 -2.49
C LEU A 32 2.73 -1.59 -1.74
N VAL A 33 2.80 -2.26 -0.59
CA VAL A 33 4.06 -2.41 0.16
C VAL A 33 5.07 -3.22 -0.67
N SER A 34 4.65 -4.30 -1.32
CA SER A 34 5.52 -5.09 -2.19
C SER A 34 6.09 -4.28 -3.36
N VAL A 35 5.28 -3.38 -3.93
CA VAL A 35 5.73 -2.42 -4.94
C VAL A 35 6.80 -1.48 -4.35
N TYR A 36 6.57 -0.89 -3.17
CA TYR A 36 7.58 -0.07 -2.50
C TYR A 36 8.85 -0.84 -2.10
N GLU A 37 8.76 -2.11 -1.74
CA GLU A 37 9.94 -2.92 -1.40
C GLU A 37 10.73 -3.34 -2.64
N THR A 38 10.03 -3.64 -3.74
CA THR A 38 10.63 -4.06 -5.01
C THR A 38 11.21 -2.86 -5.76
N GLU A 39 10.48 -1.75 -5.85
CA GLU A 39 10.93 -0.52 -6.52
C GLU A 39 11.77 0.38 -5.60
N GLY A 40 11.55 0.34 -4.28
CA GLY A 40 12.30 1.12 -3.29
C GLY A 40 13.65 0.53 -2.89
N ALA A 41 13.96 -0.72 -3.28
CA ALA A 41 15.35 -1.18 -3.34
C ALA A 41 16.22 -0.20 -4.15
N PHE A 42 15.64 0.48 -5.15
CA PHE A 42 16.30 1.50 -5.96
C PHE A 42 16.42 2.88 -5.26
N LEU A 43 15.54 3.19 -4.29
CA LEU A 43 15.54 4.48 -3.58
C LEU A 43 16.53 4.51 -2.40
N GLN A 44 16.89 3.37 -1.81
CA GLN A 44 17.89 3.33 -0.73
C GLN A 44 19.34 3.51 -1.21
N GLU A 45 19.67 3.21 -2.47
CA GLU A 45 21.00 3.51 -3.03
C GLU A 45 21.26 5.02 -3.22
N GLY A 46 20.23 5.86 -3.13
CA GLY A 46 20.34 7.33 -3.29
C GLY A 46 20.41 8.14 -1.99
N TYR A 47 20.23 7.51 -0.82
CA TYR A 47 20.34 8.15 0.51
C TYR A 47 21.57 7.70 1.30
N SER A 48 22.63 7.29 0.58
CA SER A 48 23.98 7.12 1.15
C SER A 48 24.95 8.13 0.54
N GLU A 49 24.70 9.42 0.78
CA GLU A 49 25.70 10.50 0.73
C GLU A 49 25.52 11.43 1.93
#